data_AF-A0A662A0V6-F1
#
_entry.id   AF-A0A662A0V6-F1
#
_cell.length_a   1.000
_cell.length_b   1.000
_cell.length_c   1.000
_cell.angle_alpha   90.00
_cell.angle_beta   90.00
_cell.angle_gamma   90.00
#
_symmetry.space_group_name_H-M   'P 1'
#
loop_
_entity.id
_entity.type
_entity.pdbx_description
1 polymer ?
#
loop_
_entity_poly.entity_id
_entity_poly.type
_entity_poly.pdbx_seq_one_letter_code
_entity_poly.pdbx_strand_id
1 'polypeptide(L)'
;MKKMLPLIFGICSLISMPGNSMRACSVFTASGIDRIYAATNKDWNNEKTRIRFYAPSEGKYGRVYFGYQVSEGFQNVGGMNEHGLWYDGASLPFRS
;
A
#
# COMPACT_ATOMS: atom_id res chain seq x y z
N MET A 1 -0.91 48.27 -8.55
CA MET A 1 -1.23 47.01 -9.26
C MET A 1 -0.01 46.34 -9.91
N LYS A 2 0.83 47.04 -10.69
CA LYS A 2 1.98 46.42 -11.41
C LYS A 2 3.06 45.76 -10.52
N LYS A 3 3.27 46.24 -9.28
CA LYS A 3 4.23 45.65 -8.31
C LYS A 3 3.68 44.44 -7.54
N MET A 4 2.37 44.21 -7.56
CA MET A 4 1.75 43.05 -6.89
C MET A 4 1.76 41.80 -7.77
N LEU A 5 1.83 41.97 -9.09
CA LEU A 5 1.88 40.87 -10.05
C LEU A 5 3.11 39.95 -9.88
N PRO A 6 4.36 40.45 -9.72
CA PRO A 6 5.51 39.57 -9.49
C PRO A 6 5.47 38.91 -8.10
N LEU A 7 4.87 39.56 -7.09
CA LEU A 7 4.70 39.00 -5.76
C LEU A 7 3.70 37.82 -5.79
N ILE A 8 2.58 37.98 -6.49
CA ILE A 8 1.59 36.91 -6.68
C ILE A 8 2.20 35.77 -7.50
N PHE A 9 2.99 36.07 -8.54
CA PHE A 9 3.70 35.05 -9.31
C PHE A 9 4.70 34.29 -8.45
N GLY A 10 5.47 34.97 -7.61
CA GLY A 10 6.43 34.35 -6.68
C GLY A 10 5.76 33.47 -5.61
N ILE A 11 4.62 33.91 -5.07
CA ILE A 11 3.82 33.13 -4.11
C ILE A 11 3.23 31.89 -4.79
N CYS A 12 2.67 32.01 -5.99
CA CYS A 12 2.16 30.87 -6.75
C CYS A 12 3.28 29.87 -7.10
N SER A 13 4.47 30.33 -7.46
CA SER A 13 5.62 29.45 -7.74
C SER A 13 6.11 28.67 -6.52
N LEU A 14 5.95 29.20 -5.29
CA LEU A 14 6.29 28.50 -4.06
C LEU A 14 5.26 27.42 -3.67
N ILE A 15 3.98 27.59 -4.05
CA ILE A 15 2.90 26.61 -3.81
C ILE A 15 2.98 25.46 -4.81
N SER A 16 3.59 25.67 -5.99
CA SER A 16 3.75 24.68 -7.05
C SER A 16 4.90 23.69 -6.84
N MET A 17 5.62 23.74 -5.71
CA MET A 17 6.58 22.67 -5.43
C MET A 17 5.81 21.36 -5.29
N PRO A 18 6.06 20.35 -6.13
CA PRO A 18 5.42 19.06 -5.96
C PRO A 18 5.83 18.56 -4.58
N GLY A 19 4.90 18.61 -3.64
CA GLY A 19 5.10 17.99 -2.33
C GLY A 19 5.55 16.57 -2.60
N ASN A 20 6.67 16.17 -2.00
CA ASN A 20 7.17 14.80 -2.09
C ASN A 20 5.98 13.86 -2.03
N SER A 21 5.69 13.17 -3.14
CA SER A 21 4.60 12.20 -3.19
C SER A 21 4.95 11.15 -2.14
N MET A 22 4.36 11.28 -0.96
CA MET A 22 4.53 10.35 0.14
C MET A 22 3.84 9.07 -0.32
N ARG A 23 4.62 8.17 -0.92
CA ARG A 23 4.19 6.80 -1.20
C ARG A 23 4.12 6.08 0.13
N ALA A 24 2.94 6.09 0.74
CA ALA A 24 2.70 5.53 2.05
C ALA A 24 1.55 4.52 1.93
N CYS A 25 1.89 3.24 2.05
CA CYS A 25 0.87 2.20 2.13
C CYS A 25 -0.14 2.55 3.23
N SER A 26 -1.42 2.42 2.93
CA SER A 26 -2.51 2.71 3.88
C SER A 26 -3.24 1.42 4.20
N VAL A 27 -3.51 1.16 5.47
CA VAL A 27 -4.22 -0.03 5.94
C VAL A 27 -5.53 0.42 6.59
N PHE A 28 -6.62 -0.24 6.23
CA PHE A 28 -7.97 0.07 6.69
C PHE A 28 -8.60 -1.16 7.31
N THR A 29 -9.35 -0.95 8.40
CA THR A 29 -10.26 -1.94 8.95
C THR A 29 -11.63 -1.31 9.16
N ALA A 30 -12.68 -2.10 8.99
CA ALA A 30 -14.05 -1.70 9.29
C ALA A 30 -14.80 -2.87 9.90
N SER A 31 -15.53 -2.61 10.99
CA SER A 31 -16.32 -3.62 11.69
C SER A 31 -17.80 -3.41 11.39
N GLY A 32 -18.46 -4.47 10.92
CA GLY A 32 -19.91 -4.59 10.89
C GLY A 32 -20.44 -5.43 12.05
N ILE A 33 -21.72 -5.77 12.03
CA ILE A 33 -22.37 -6.59 13.07
C ILE A 33 -21.78 -8.01 13.10
N ASP A 34 -21.60 -8.64 11.93
CA ASP A 34 -21.19 -10.05 11.84
C ASP A 34 -19.83 -10.26 11.14
N ARG A 35 -19.16 -9.18 10.73
CA ARG A 35 -17.96 -9.26 9.86
C ARG A 35 -16.98 -8.15 10.15
N ILE A 36 -15.71 -8.46 9.93
CA ILE A 36 -14.61 -7.49 9.89
C ILE A 36 -14.09 -7.44 8.46
N TYR A 37 -13.94 -6.24 7.92
CA TYR A 37 -13.32 -5.97 6.64
C TYR A 37 -11.91 -5.44 6.89
N ALA A 38 -10.94 -5.92 6.11
CA ALA A 38 -9.58 -5.42 6.11
C ALA A 38 -9.16 -5.13 4.66
N ALA A 39 -8.48 -4.01 4.44
CA ALA A 39 -8.05 -3.58 3.12
C ALA A 39 -6.72 -2.83 3.22
N THR A 40 -6.00 -2.77 2.10
CA THR A 40 -4.77 -1.99 1.99
C THR A 40 -4.65 -1.36 0.62
N ASN A 41 -4.18 -0.11 0.59
CA ASN A 41 -3.60 0.49 -0.61
C ASN A 41 -2.10 0.27 -0.58
N LYS A 42 -1.55 -0.25 -1.67
CA LYS A 42 -0.12 -0.49 -1.83
C LYS A 42 0.51 0.50 -2.79
N ASP A 43 1.30 1.40 -2.22
CA ASP A 43 1.96 2.46 -2.97
C ASP A 43 3.40 2.06 -3.28
N TRP A 44 3.57 1.26 -4.33
CA TRP A 44 4.88 0.83 -4.82
C TRP A 44 4.95 0.90 -6.36
N ASN A 45 6.15 0.97 -6.92
CA ASN A 45 6.37 1.10 -8.36
C ASN A 45 6.46 -0.24 -9.09
N ASN A 46 6.34 -1.37 -8.39
CA ASN A 46 6.35 -2.68 -9.03
C ASN A 46 4.95 -3.06 -9.51
N GLU A 47 4.74 -3.04 -10.82
CA GLU A 47 3.46 -3.38 -11.46
C GLU A 47 3.23 -4.89 -11.62
N LYS A 48 4.22 -5.75 -11.29
CA LYS A 48 4.10 -7.21 -11.41
C LYS A 48 3.35 -7.83 -10.24
N THR A 49 2.17 -7.31 -9.93
CA THR A 49 1.29 -7.81 -8.87
C THR A 49 0.79 -9.22 -9.18
N ARG A 50 0.74 -10.09 -8.17
CA ARG A 50 0.21 -11.45 -8.27
C ARG A 50 -0.62 -11.79 -7.04
N ILE A 51 -1.67 -12.58 -7.26
CA ILE A 51 -2.45 -13.23 -6.21
C ILE A 51 -2.14 -14.72 -6.29
N ARG A 52 -1.78 -15.35 -5.18
CA ARG A 52 -1.48 -16.78 -5.13
C ARG A 52 -2.38 -17.48 -4.13
N PHE A 53 -3.05 -18.52 -4.60
CA PHE A 53 -3.91 -19.39 -3.78
C PHE A 53 -3.15 -20.67 -3.48
N TYR A 54 -3.25 -21.11 -2.23
CA TYR A 54 -2.71 -22.37 -1.77
C TYR A 54 -3.83 -23.13 -1.09
N ALA A 55 -4.06 -24.36 -1.54
CA ALA A 55 -4.93 -25.30 -0.84
C ALA A 55 -4.35 -25.64 0.55
N PRO A 56 -5.20 -26.03 1.51
CA PRO A 56 -4.72 -26.59 2.77
C PRO A 56 -3.86 -27.83 2.51
N SER A 57 -2.85 -28.03 3.35
CA SER A 57 -1.99 -29.20 3.34
C SER A 57 -1.69 -29.63 4.77
N GLU A 58 -1.02 -30.76 4.95
CA GLU A 58 -0.66 -31.23 6.30
C GLU A 58 0.05 -30.12 7.12
N GLY A 59 -0.52 -29.81 8.28
CA GLY A 59 -0.06 -28.77 9.19
C GLY A 59 -0.19 -27.32 8.70
N LYS A 60 -0.90 -27.06 7.59
CA LYS A 60 -1.00 -25.72 6.99
C LYS A 60 -2.42 -25.42 6.51
N TYR A 61 -2.94 -24.27 6.94
CA TYR A 61 -4.20 -23.74 6.43
C TYR A 61 -4.10 -23.35 4.96
N GLY A 62 -5.22 -23.50 4.25
CA GLY A 62 -5.46 -22.87 2.96
C GLY A 62 -5.40 -21.35 3.11
N ARG A 63 -4.89 -20.68 2.08
CA ARG A 63 -4.56 -19.25 2.16
C ARG A 63 -4.39 -18.59 0.80
N VAL A 64 -4.60 -17.29 0.80
CA VAL A 64 -4.31 -16.39 -0.31
C VAL A 64 -3.22 -15.40 0.09
N TYR A 65 -2.27 -15.17 -0.80
CA TYR A 65 -1.26 -14.11 -0.66
C TYR A 65 -1.38 -13.09 -1.78
N PHE A 66 -1.21 -11.82 -1.42
CA PHE A 66 -1.03 -10.69 -2.31
C PHE A 66 0.44 -10.30 -2.30
N GLY A 67 1.00 -10.03 -3.47
CA GLY A 67 2.43 -9.81 -3.58
C GLY A 67 2.87 -9.38 -4.96
N TYR A 68 4.19 -9.34 -5.11
CA TYR A 68 4.84 -8.92 -6.33
C TYR A 68 5.81 -9.99 -6.80
N GLN A 69 5.95 -10.12 -8.12
CA GLN A 69 7.08 -10.82 -8.68
C GLN A 69 8.29 -9.89 -8.68
N VAL A 70 9.32 -10.27 -7.93
CA VAL A 70 10.66 -9.65 -7.88
C VAL A 70 11.69 -10.60 -8.51
N SER A 71 12.96 -10.18 -8.60
CA SER A 71 14.06 -10.99 -9.14
C SER A 71 14.26 -12.28 -8.36
N GLU A 72 14.08 -12.22 -7.04
CA GLU A 72 14.30 -13.33 -6.10
C GLU A 72 13.11 -14.30 -6.04
N GLY A 73 12.01 -13.98 -6.73
CA GLY A 73 10.79 -14.79 -6.71
C GLY A 73 9.55 -13.97 -6.36
N PHE A 74 8.57 -14.62 -5.75
CA PHE A 74 7.37 -13.93 -5.29
C PHE A 74 7.57 -13.44 -3.87
N GLN A 75 7.43 -12.13 -3.70
CA GLN A 75 7.43 -11.47 -2.40
C GLN A 75 5.98 -11.26 -1.98
N ASN A 76 5.53 -11.99 -0.96
CA ASN A 76 4.24 -11.75 -0.30
C ASN A 76 4.32 -10.49 0.56
N VAL A 77 3.32 -9.62 0.44
CA VAL A 77 3.22 -8.37 1.22
C VAL A 77 1.95 -8.30 2.07
N GLY A 78 1.05 -9.27 1.90
CA GLY A 78 -0.16 -9.43 2.69
C GLY A 78 -0.88 -10.73 2.32
N GLY A 79 -1.90 -11.10 3.09
CA GLY A 79 -2.67 -12.30 2.83
C GLY A 79 -3.70 -12.64 3.90
N MET A 80 -4.44 -13.71 3.64
CA MET A 80 -5.47 -14.22 4.54
C MET A 80 -5.53 -15.75 4.47
N ASN A 81 -5.71 -16.41 5.61
CA ASN A 81 -6.00 -17.85 5.63
C ASN A 81 -7.52 -18.13 5.63
N GLU A 82 -7.88 -19.40 5.44
CA GLU A 82 -9.29 -19.86 5.38
C GLU A 82 -10.06 -19.71 6.70
N HIS A 83 -9.36 -19.43 7.82
CA HIS A 83 -9.97 -19.12 9.11
C HIS A 83 -10.07 -17.62 9.40
N GLY A 84 -9.74 -16.77 8.42
CA GLY A 84 -9.90 -15.31 8.51
C GLY A 84 -8.75 -14.57 9.21
N LEU A 85 -7.65 -15.22 9.55
CA LEU A 85 -6.45 -14.51 9.99
C LEU A 85 -5.86 -13.77 8.79
N TRP A 86 -5.87 -12.43 8.88
CA TRP A 86 -5.39 -11.52 7.85
C TRP A 86 -4.15 -10.75 8.34
N TYR A 87 -3.22 -10.49 7.43
CA TYR A 87 -2.07 -9.63 7.70
C TYR A 87 -1.69 -8.80 6.48
N ASP A 88 -1.01 -7.68 6.73
CA ASP A 88 -0.43 -6.82 5.71
C ASP A 88 0.87 -6.15 6.21
N GLY A 89 1.82 -5.93 5.29
CA GLY A 89 3.04 -5.18 5.55
C GLY A 89 3.06 -3.82 4.87
N ALA A 90 2.95 -2.73 5.65
CA ALA A 90 3.12 -1.37 5.16
C ALA A 90 4.59 -0.94 5.25
N SER A 91 5.15 -0.41 4.16
CA SER A 91 6.53 0.08 4.15
C SER A 91 6.70 1.32 5.02
N LEU A 92 7.81 1.37 5.77
CA LEU A 92 8.26 2.55 6.49
C LEU A 92 9.32 3.30 5.66
N PRO A 93 9.58 4.58 5.95
CA PRO A 93 10.73 5.28 5.39
C PRO A 93 12.03 4.51 5.65
N PHE A 94 12.94 4.52 4.69
CA PHE A 94 14.27 3.97 4.88
C PHE A 94 14.95 4.68 6.05
N ARG A 95 15.43 3.90 7.03
CA ARG A 95 16.21 4.42 8.16
C ARG A 95 17.69 4.12 7.86
N SER A 96 18.43 5.17 7.51
CA SER A 96 19.90 5.17 7.38
C SER A 96 20.59 5.17 8.74
#